data_AF-A0A349K2E6-F1
#
_entry.id   AF-A0A349K2E6-F1
#
_cell.length_a   1.000
_cell.length_b   1.000
_cell.length_c   1.000
_cell.angle_alpha   90.00
_cell.angle_beta   90.00
_cell.angle_gamma   90.00
#
_symmetry.space_group_name_H-M   'P 1'
#
loop_
_entity.id
_entity.type
_entity.pdbx_description
1 polymer ?
#
loop_
_entity_poly.entity_id
_entity_poly.type
_entity_poly.pdbx_seq_one_letter_code
_entity_poly.pdbx_strand_id
1 'polypeptide(L)'
;VFSNLQSNSTGVGMDRIRKYLERKYAIGDTPRGVVDEANLQEPTRFYLDGRLIESVTILNERTATFSAPAIDLPSSGPLSLTLSVNRGTESSTTPERFLYYLPAYDQWATSNLPSESRGALEDHDHDGIANLLEFATSSIPVGSTGTPLFPVSHEGSALPSMRFYRNTDATDVFLTVEYSHDMRSWTALPADDPGISVADPDPFGDGSAILMEVGPAPGKSRLFYRLRAERLGL
;
A
#
# COMPACT_ATOMS: atom_id res chain seq x y z
N VAL A 1 22.15 20.66 -24.93
CA VAL A 1 23.51 20.91 -24.39
C VAL A 1 24.00 19.73 -23.55
N PHE A 2 23.18 19.13 -22.67
CA PHE A 2 23.56 17.95 -21.87
C PHE A 2 23.63 16.62 -22.65
N SER A 3 22.94 16.49 -23.78
CA SER A 3 22.95 15.29 -24.63
C SER A 3 24.28 15.05 -25.36
N ASN A 4 25.14 16.05 -25.49
CA ASN A 4 26.46 15.91 -26.12
C ASN A 4 27.57 15.46 -25.15
N LEU A 5 27.27 15.32 -23.84
CA LEU A 5 28.22 14.86 -22.82
C LEU A 5 28.26 13.33 -22.67
N GLN A 6 27.29 12.62 -23.24
CA GLN A 6 27.21 11.16 -23.24
C GLN A 6 27.74 10.52 -24.54
N SER A 7 28.17 11.32 -25.53
CA SER A 7 28.81 10.74 -26.71
C SER A 7 30.21 10.24 -26.34
N ASN A 8 30.54 9.03 -26.77
CA ASN A 8 31.87 8.42 -26.66
C ASN A 8 32.91 9.12 -27.57
N SER A 9 32.90 10.45 -27.60
CA SER A 9 33.92 11.24 -28.29
C SER A 9 35.20 11.19 -27.46
N THR A 10 36.17 10.40 -27.93
CA THR A 10 37.49 10.15 -27.34
C THR A 10 38.44 11.36 -27.45
N GLY A 11 37.91 12.57 -27.38
CA GLY A 11 38.70 13.79 -27.34
C GLY A 11 39.13 14.09 -25.90
N VAL A 12 40.43 14.21 -25.67
CA VAL A 12 41.11 14.51 -24.38
C VAL A 12 40.47 15.67 -23.57
N GLY A 13 39.68 16.53 -24.22
CA GLY A 13 38.91 17.61 -23.58
C GLY A 13 37.65 17.18 -22.83
N MET A 14 36.92 16.16 -23.30
CA MET A 14 35.64 15.76 -22.67
C MET A 14 35.84 15.00 -21.36
N ASP A 15 36.90 14.20 -21.25
CA ASP A 15 37.30 13.55 -19.99
C ASP A 15 37.73 14.56 -18.93
N ARG A 16 38.38 15.67 -19.32
CA ARG A 16 38.71 16.76 -18.39
C ARG A 16 37.47 17.48 -17.90
N ILE A 17 36.51 17.73 -18.78
CA ILE A 17 35.23 18.35 -18.42
C ILE A 17 34.44 17.42 -17.50
N ARG A 18 34.35 16.12 -17.82
CA ARG A 18 33.70 15.12 -16.96
C ARG A 18 34.35 15.08 -15.57
N LYS A 19 35.68 14.92 -15.50
CA LYS A 19 36.42 14.94 -14.22
C LYS A 19 36.25 16.24 -13.46
N TYR A 20 36.19 17.39 -14.14
CA TYR A 20 35.94 18.68 -13.50
C TYR A 20 34.53 18.76 -12.90
N LEU A 21 33.52 18.30 -13.64
CA LEU A 21 32.13 18.28 -13.17
C LEU A 21 31.93 17.28 -12.01
N GLU A 22 32.50 16.07 -12.11
CA GLU A 22 32.56 15.09 -11.01
C GLU A 22 33.21 15.69 -9.76
N ARG A 23 34.29 16.46 -9.91
CA ARG A 23 34.99 17.07 -8.76
C ARG A 23 34.25 18.28 -8.17
N LYS A 24 33.67 19.13 -9.01
CA LYS A 24 33.06 20.41 -8.60
C LYS A 24 31.63 20.26 -8.12
N TYR A 25 30.87 19.34 -8.73
CA TYR A 25 29.45 19.14 -8.45
C TYR A 25 29.17 17.77 -7.80
N ALA A 26 30.22 16.99 -7.49
CA ALA A 26 30.08 15.66 -6.88
C ALA A 26 29.14 14.71 -7.65
N ILE A 27 29.06 14.87 -8.98
CA ILE A 27 28.21 14.05 -9.84
C ILE A 27 28.90 12.69 -10.00
N GLY A 28 28.51 11.69 -9.22
CA GLY A 28 29.00 10.30 -9.32
C GLY A 28 28.46 9.44 -8.19
N ASP A 29 28.52 8.12 -8.36
CA ASP A 29 27.85 7.15 -7.44
C ASP A 29 28.65 6.86 -6.17
N THR A 30 29.81 7.50 -6.00
CA THR A 30 30.60 7.42 -4.76
C THR A 30 30.13 8.47 -3.77
N PRO A 31 29.75 8.10 -2.53
CA PRO A 31 29.48 9.04 -1.46
C PRO A 31 30.69 9.98 -1.26
N ARG A 32 30.47 11.29 -1.40
CA ARG A 32 31.51 12.31 -1.19
C ARG A 32 30.98 13.35 -0.21
N GLY A 33 31.52 13.35 1.00
CA GLY A 33 31.22 14.29 2.07
C GLY A 33 31.92 13.83 3.35
N VAL A 34 32.36 14.79 4.18
CA VAL A 34 32.67 14.51 5.58
C VAL A 34 31.37 14.71 6.33
N VAL A 35 30.76 13.62 6.75
CA VAL A 35 29.64 13.68 7.69
C VAL A 35 30.26 13.86 9.07
N ASP A 36 29.84 14.91 9.76
CA ASP A 36 30.12 15.02 11.18
C ASP A 36 29.28 13.97 11.91
N GLU A 37 29.93 12.90 12.37
CA GLU A 37 29.27 11.82 13.10
C GLU A 37 28.53 12.34 14.34
N ALA A 38 28.95 13.47 14.92
CA ALA A 38 28.25 14.10 16.05
C ALA A 38 26.88 14.69 15.66
N ASN A 39 26.64 14.93 14.37
CA ASN A 39 25.37 15.44 13.85
C ASN A 39 24.52 14.37 13.15
N LEU A 40 24.97 13.11 13.14
CA LEU A 40 24.16 12.00 12.65
C LEU A 40 23.02 11.75 13.63
N GLN A 41 21.80 11.99 13.17
CA GLN A 41 20.62 11.53 13.89
C GLN A 41 20.42 10.04 13.65
N GLU A 42 20.19 9.29 14.71
CA GLU A 42 19.80 7.89 14.57
C GLU A 42 18.49 7.77 13.77
N PRO A 43 18.35 6.71 12.95
CA PRO A 43 17.14 6.52 12.16
C PRO A 43 15.93 6.34 13.08
N THR A 44 14.81 6.90 12.67
CA THR A 44 13.53 6.66 13.35
C THR A 44 13.05 5.25 13.00
N ARG A 45 12.76 4.43 14.01
CA ARG A 45 12.29 3.05 13.85
C ARG A 45 10.94 2.89 14.51
N PHE A 46 10.01 2.23 13.83
CA PHE A 46 8.67 1.94 14.32
C PHE A 46 8.57 0.46 14.66
N TYR A 47 7.81 0.14 15.70
CA TYR A 47 7.60 -1.22 16.16
C TYR A 47 6.12 -1.46 16.44
N LEU A 48 5.60 -2.60 15.98
CA LEU A 48 4.29 -3.10 16.34
C LEU A 48 4.45 -4.28 17.29
N ASP A 49 4.00 -4.09 18.53
CA ASP A 49 4.18 -5.03 19.65
C ASP A 49 5.63 -5.51 19.81
N GLY A 50 6.57 -4.57 19.69
CA GLY A 50 8.01 -4.83 19.78
C GLY A 50 8.66 -5.40 18.52
N ARG A 51 7.88 -5.73 17.47
CA ARG A 51 8.41 -6.18 16.17
C ARG A 51 8.69 -4.99 15.27
N LEU A 52 9.89 -4.94 14.68
CA LEU A 52 10.28 -3.85 13.76
C LEU A 52 9.35 -3.81 12.55
N ILE A 53 8.86 -2.61 12.22
CA ILE A 53 8.15 -2.34 10.97
C ILE A 53 9.19 -1.95 9.93
N GLU A 54 9.40 -2.80 8.93
CA GLU A 54 10.49 -2.64 7.96
C GLU A 54 10.27 -1.47 6.99
N SER A 55 9.01 -1.13 6.73
CA SER A 55 8.63 -0.07 5.82
C SER A 55 7.49 0.76 6.39
N VAL A 56 7.77 2.05 6.60
CA VAL A 56 6.79 3.06 6.99
C VAL A 56 6.89 4.20 5.99
N THR A 57 5.76 4.49 5.34
CA THR A 57 5.63 5.60 4.41
C THR A 57 4.87 6.73 5.11
N ILE A 58 5.57 7.81 5.45
CA ILE A 58 4.94 9.02 5.99
C ILE A 58 4.31 9.78 4.84
N LEU A 59 2.98 9.90 4.85
CA LEU A 59 2.23 10.61 3.82
C LEU A 59 2.12 12.11 4.12
N ASN A 60 1.93 12.46 5.40
CA ASN A 60 1.84 13.84 5.87
C ASN A 60 2.15 13.91 7.39
N GLU A 61 1.94 15.07 8.01
CA GLU A 61 2.22 15.31 9.44
C GLU A 61 1.41 14.43 10.41
N ARG A 62 0.30 13.86 9.96
CA ARG A 62 -0.64 13.09 10.78
C ARG A 62 -0.81 11.65 10.32
N THR A 63 -0.36 11.31 9.12
CA THR A 63 -0.67 10.04 8.51
C THR A 63 0.57 9.34 7.99
N ALA A 64 0.70 8.08 8.38
CA ALA A 64 1.67 7.16 7.84
C ALA A 64 0.98 5.85 7.52
N THR A 65 1.48 5.16 6.50
CA THR A 65 1.05 3.83 6.12
C THR A 65 2.22 2.87 6.28
N PHE A 66 1.92 1.63 6.63
CA PHE A 66 2.93 0.61 6.80
C PHE A 66 2.34 -0.76 6.50
N SER A 67 3.22 -1.70 6.15
CA SER A 67 2.86 -3.12 6.16
C SER A 67 3.13 -3.67 7.55
N ALA A 68 2.10 -4.25 8.18
CA ALA A 68 2.28 -4.88 9.48
C ALA A 68 3.33 -6.01 9.35
N PRO A 69 4.27 -6.13 10.31
CA PRO A 69 5.20 -7.25 10.33
C PRO A 69 4.42 -8.56 10.49
N ALA A 70 5.08 -9.69 10.19
CA ALA A 70 4.49 -11.00 10.49
C ALA A 70 4.18 -11.08 11.99
N ILE A 71 2.92 -11.34 12.34
CA ILE A 71 2.41 -11.44 13.71
C ILE A 71 1.70 -12.78 13.85
N ASP A 72 1.89 -13.42 15.00
CA ASP A 72 1.18 -14.64 15.34
C ASP A 72 -0.26 -14.27 15.73
N LEU A 73 -1.19 -14.54 14.82
CA LEU A 73 -2.60 -14.23 15.02
C LEU A 73 -3.28 -15.30 15.89
N PRO A 74 -4.07 -14.92 16.92
CA PRO A 74 -4.86 -15.88 17.67
C PRO A 74 -6.00 -16.45 16.81
N SER A 75 -6.57 -17.57 17.22
CA SER A 75 -7.69 -18.20 16.51
C SER A 75 -9.03 -17.46 16.65
N SER A 76 -9.14 -16.50 17.58
CA SER A 76 -10.35 -15.70 17.77
C SER A 76 -10.12 -14.50 18.69
N GLY A 77 -10.98 -13.49 18.58
CA GLY A 77 -11.04 -12.33 19.46
C GLY A 77 -10.18 -11.16 18.96
N PRO A 78 -10.31 -9.98 19.61
CA PRO A 78 -9.49 -8.83 19.27
C PRO A 78 -8.05 -9.04 19.77
N LEU A 79 -7.09 -9.01 18.87
CA LEU A 79 -5.67 -8.90 19.20
C LEU A 79 -5.30 -7.41 19.28
N SER A 80 -4.80 -6.98 20.44
CA SER A 80 -4.46 -5.58 20.71
C SER A 80 -2.94 -5.39 20.75
N LEU A 81 -2.43 -4.59 19.80
CA LEU A 81 -0.99 -4.41 19.58
C LEU A 81 -0.58 -2.96 19.88
N THR A 82 0.58 -2.79 20.50
CA THR A 82 1.11 -1.46 20.87
C THR A 82 2.02 -0.95 19.75
N LEU A 83 1.81 0.28 19.26
CA LEU A 83 2.76 0.92 18.35
C LEU A 83 3.77 1.74 19.18
N SER A 84 5.06 1.55 18.90
CA SER A 84 6.12 2.37 19.48
C SER A 84 7.07 2.90 18.41
N VAL A 85 7.72 4.02 18.73
CA VAL A 85 8.71 4.66 17.88
C VAL A 85 9.94 4.99 18.70
N ASN A 86 11.11 4.69 18.14
CA ASN A 86 12.40 4.98 18.74
C ASN A 86 13.25 5.83 17.79
N ARG A 87 14.00 6.78 18.36
CA ARG A 87 15.05 7.55 17.69
C ARG A 87 16.21 7.72 18.66
N GLY A 88 17.24 6.88 18.50
CA GLY A 88 18.33 6.82 19.49
C GLY A 88 17.84 6.41 20.86
N THR A 89 18.04 7.28 21.86
CA THR A 89 17.60 7.05 23.24
C THR A 89 16.17 7.53 23.51
N GLU A 90 15.57 8.25 22.57
CA GLU A 90 14.19 8.71 22.68
C GLU A 90 13.24 7.59 22.24
N SER A 91 12.21 7.34 23.05
CA SER A 91 11.14 6.39 22.73
C SER A 91 9.78 6.99 23.07
N SER A 92 8.79 6.63 22.28
CA SER A 92 7.40 6.99 22.50
C SER A 92 6.49 5.82 22.11
N THR A 93 5.36 5.71 22.80
CA THR A 93 4.33 4.69 22.56
C THR A 93 3.01 5.38 22.31
N THR A 94 2.22 4.88 21.36
CA THR A 94 0.87 5.40 21.13
C THR A 94 -0.05 5.02 22.29
N PRO A 95 -0.93 5.94 22.74
CA PRO A 95 -1.97 5.59 23.70
C PRO A 95 -3.03 4.69 23.07
N GLU A 96 -3.26 4.85 21.78
CA GLU A 96 -4.14 4.00 20.96
C GLU A 96 -3.44 2.68 20.60
N ARG A 97 -4.24 1.62 20.47
CA ARG A 97 -3.77 0.27 20.18
C ARG A 97 -4.32 -0.17 18.85
N PHE A 98 -3.51 -0.86 18.06
CA PHE A 98 -3.98 -1.51 16.84
C PHE A 98 -4.80 -2.73 17.22
N LEU A 99 -6.02 -2.82 16.71
CA LEU A 99 -6.92 -3.94 16.95
C LEU A 99 -7.04 -4.78 15.69
N TYR A 100 -6.75 -6.07 15.84
CA TYR A 100 -7.03 -7.09 14.83
C TYR A 100 -8.25 -7.87 15.28
N TYR A 101 -9.35 -7.81 14.53
CA TYR A 101 -10.54 -8.61 14.81
C TYR A 101 -10.44 -9.93 14.07
N LEU A 102 -10.60 -11.05 14.79
CA LEU A 102 -10.55 -12.38 14.21
C LEU A 102 -11.72 -13.24 14.70
N PRO A 103 -12.50 -13.87 13.81
CA PRO A 103 -12.61 -13.58 12.38
C PRO A 103 -13.38 -12.27 12.13
N ALA A 104 -12.77 -11.26 11.50
CA ALA A 104 -13.43 -9.98 11.25
C ALA A 104 -14.59 -10.12 10.27
N TYR A 105 -14.44 -10.90 9.19
CA TYR A 105 -15.50 -11.11 8.21
C TYR A 105 -16.76 -11.70 8.86
N ASP A 106 -16.64 -12.71 9.72
CA ASP A 106 -17.84 -13.35 10.30
C ASP A 106 -18.58 -12.42 11.28
N GLN A 107 -17.84 -11.55 11.99
CA GLN A 107 -18.43 -10.52 12.85
C GLN A 107 -19.19 -9.48 12.02
N TRP A 108 -18.58 -9.02 10.92
CA TRP A 108 -19.22 -8.12 9.97
C TRP A 108 -20.44 -8.76 9.32
N ALA A 109 -20.34 -9.99 8.82
CA ALA A 109 -21.43 -10.71 8.18
C ALA A 109 -22.58 -10.96 9.15
N THR A 110 -22.29 -11.22 10.43
CA THR A 110 -23.33 -11.36 11.46
C THR A 110 -24.12 -10.08 11.68
N SER A 111 -23.45 -8.93 11.57
CA SER A 111 -24.03 -7.61 11.83
C SER A 111 -24.75 -7.02 10.62
N ASN A 112 -24.34 -7.39 9.41
CA ASN A 112 -24.81 -6.75 8.17
C ASN A 112 -25.68 -7.66 7.28
N LEU A 113 -25.57 -8.98 7.42
CA LEU A 113 -26.22 -9.93 6.53
C LEU A 113 -27.14 -10.91 7.29
N PRO A 114 -28.27 -11.31 6.68
CA PRO A 114 -29.12 -12.35 7.24
C PRO A 114 -28.40 -13.70 7.21
N SER A 115 -28.74 -14.59 8.14
CA SER A 115 -27.99 -15.83 8.41
C SER A 115 -27.78 -16.75 7.21
N GLU A 116 -28.73 -16.75 6.28
CA GLU A 116 -28.81 -17.58 5.10
C GLU A 116 -27.95 -17.08 3.93
N SER A 117 -27.38 -15.87 4.03
CA SER A 117 -26.61 -15.25 2.96
C SER A 117 -25.25 -14.70 3.43
N ARG A 118 -24.62 -15.35 4.42
CA ARG A 118 -23.33 -14.93 5.03
C ARG A 118 -22.11 -15.58 4.38
N GLY A 119 -22.29 -16.36 3.33
CA GLY A 119 -21.18 -16.99 2.65
C GLY A 119 -20.24 -15.96 2.03
N ALA A 120 -18.94 -16.16 2.17
CA ALA A 120 -17.91 -15.25 1.62
C ALA A 120 -18.02 -15.05 0.10
N LEU A 121 -18.48 -16.07 -0.63
CA LEU A 121 -18.67 -16.05 -2.08
C LEU A 121 -20.12 -15.81 -2.50
N GLU A 122 -21.03 -15.64 -1.54
CA GLU A 122 -22.41 -15.29 -1.83
C GLU A 122 -22.50 -13.80 -2.17
N ASP A 123 -23.57 -13.44 -2.86
CA ASP A 123 -23.88 -12.10 -3.35
C ASP A 123 -25.31 -11.83 -2.87
N HIS A 124 -25.41 -11.21 -1.69
CA HIS A 124 -26.67 -11.07 -0.97
C HIS A 124 -27.69 -10.23 -1.74
N ASP A 125 -27.24 -9.16 -2.37
CA ASP A 125 -28.09 -8.18 -3.04
C ASP A 125 -28.11 -8.32 -4.57
N HIS A 126 -27.39 -9.32 -5.10
CA HIS A 126 -27.37 -9.75 -6.50
C HIS A 126 -26.79 -8.71 -7.45
N ASP A 127 -25.81 -7.92 -6.99
CA ASP A 127 -25.13 -6.91 -7.80
C ASP A 127 -23.85 -7.41 -8.49
N GLY A 128 -23.49 -8.68 -8.25
CA GLY A 128 -22.31 -9.34 -8.81
C GLY A 128 -21.05 -9.20 -7.97
N ILE A 129 -21.13 -8.59 -6.78
CA ILE A 129 -20.02 -8.44 -5.85
C ILE A 129 -20.22 -9.43 -4.70
N ALA A 130 -19.21 -10.27 -4.46
CA ALA A 130 -19.28 -11.24 -3.37
C ALA A 130 -19.13 -10.53 -2.01
N ASN A 131 -19.88 -10.97 -1.00
CA ASN A 131 -19.89 -10.44 0.36
C ASN A 131 -18.47 -10.21 0.95
N LEU A 132 -17.51 -11.11 0.66
CA LEU A 132 -16.13 -10.94 1.13
C LEU A 132 -15.43 -9.75 0.48
N LEU A 133 -15.64 -9.56 -0.82
CA LEU A 133 -15.10 -8.42 -1.53
C LEU A 133 -15.73 -7.15 -1.00
N GLU A 134 -17.05 -7.17 -0.77
CA GLU A 134 -17.76 -6.04 -0.17
C GLU A 134 -17.20 -5.60 1.17
N PHE A 135 -17.03 -6.58 2.07
CA PHE A 135 -16.40 -6.36 3.36
C PHE A 135 -15.00 -5.77 3.21
N ALA A 136 -14.18 -6.34 2.32
CA ALA A 136 -12.80 -5.92 2.14
C ALA A 136 -12.67 -4.53 1.49
N THR A 137 -13.67 -4.08 0.75
CA THR A 137 -13.67 -2.80 0.03
C THR A 137 -14.66 -1.77 0.57
N SER A 138 -15.22 -1.98 1.77
CA SER A 138 -16.19 -1.07 2.40
C SER A 138 -17.37 -0.72 1.48
N SER A 139 -17.87 -1.67 0.66
CA SER A 139 -19.08 -1.45 -0.15
C SER A 139 -20.36 -1.70 0.67
N ILE A 140 -21.51 -1.52 0.02
CA ILE A 140 -22.82 -1.59 0.67
C ILE A 140 -23.36 -3.01 0.57
N PRO A 141 -23.39 -3.80 1.66
CA PRO A 141 -23.81 -5.21 1.62
C PRO A 141 -25.29 -5.44 1.38
N VAL A 142 -26.09 -4.37 1.43
CA VAL A 142 -27.54 -4.43 1.26
C VAL A 142 -27.98 -3.31 0.33
N GLY A 143 -28.18 -3.69 -0.92
CA GLY A 143 -28.73 -2.83 -1.96
C GLY A 143 -27.66 -2.49 -2.99
N SER A 144 -27.99 -2.77 -4.24
CA SER A 144 -27.05 -2.76 -5.36
C SER A 144 -26.10 -1.56 -5.36
N THR A 145 -24.81 -1.86 -5.50
CA THR A 145 -23.76 -0.85 -5.64
C THR A 145 -23.99 -0.03 -6.91
N GLY A 146 -24.50 1.19 -6.77
CA GLY A 146 -24.88 2.06 -7.89
C GLY A 146 -23.71 2.63 -8.71
N THR A 147 -22.47 2.36 -8.30
CA THR A 147 -21.24 2.82 -8.95
C THR A 147 -20.24 1.68 -9.07
N PRO A 148 -19.40 1.63 -10.12
CA PRO A 148 -18.37 0.60 -10.22
C PRO A 148 -17.46 0.62 -8.99
N LEU A 149 -17.24 -0.55 -8.37
CA LEU A 149 -16.36 -0.70 -7.22
C LEU A 149 -14.90 -0.30 -7.53
N PHE A 150 -14.53 -0.36 -8.81
CA PHE A 150 -13.20 -0.10 -9.34
C PHE A 150 -13.24 0.99 -10.42
N PRO A 151 -13.48 2.26 -10.08
CA PRO A 151 -13.44 3.33 -11.07
C PRO A 151 -12.04 3.44 -11.67
N VAL A 152 -11.97 3.53 -12.99
CA VAL A 152 -10.75 3.88 -13.71
C VAL A 152 -10.73 5.39 -13.88
N SER A 153 -9.76 6.06 -13.26
CA SER A 153 -9.57 7.51 -13.35
C SER A 153 -8.40 7.83 -14.27
N HIS A 154 -8.47 9.02 -14.88
CA HIS A 154 -7.35 9.66 -15.58
C HIS A 154 -7.11 11.07 -15.03
N GLU A 155 -7.79 11.48 -13.95
CA GLU A 155 -7.74 12.86 -13.48
C GLU A 155 -6.33 13.24 -13.03
N GLY A 156 -5.71 14.18 -13.76
CA GLY A 156 -4.38 14.70 -13.46
C GLY A 156 -3.19 13.83 -13.92
N SER A 157 -3.44 12.64 -14.49
CA SER A 157 -2.40 11.74 -15.00
C SER A 157 -2.56 11.49 -16.49
N ALA A 158 -1.43 11.36 -17.21
CA ALA A 158 -1.44 10.97 -18.63
C ALA A 158 -1.88 9.51 -18.85
N LEU A 159 -1.97 8.71 -17.78
CA LEU A 159 -2.26 7.28 -17.85
C LEU A 159 -3.42 6.89 -16.91
N PRO A 160 -4.27 5.92 -17.30
CA PRO A 160 -5.34 5.42 -16.44
C PRO A 160 -4.79 4.81 -15.14
N SER A 161 -5.47 5.09 -14.03
CA SER A 161 -5.30 4.39 -12.75
C SER A 161 -6.61 3.75 -12.31
N MET A 162 -6.53 2.58 -11.67
CA MET A 162 -7.66 1.96 -10.99
C MET A 162 -7.66 2.41 -9.53
N ARG A 163 -8.82 2.74 -8.97
CA ARG A 163 -8.95 3.03 -7.54
C ARG A 163 -9.89 2.05 -6.86
N PHE A 164 -9.67 1.80 -5.58
CA PHE A 164 -10.56 1.00 -4.75
C PHE A 164 -10.39 1.36 -3.27
N TYR A 165 -11.47 1.25 -2.50
CA TYR A 165 -11.37 1.35 -1.06
C TYR A 165 -10.83 0.04 -0.48
N ARG A 166 -10.06 0.15 0.60
CA ARG A 166 -9.68 -0.97 1.45
C ARG A 166 -10.22 -0.69 2.85
N ASN A 167 -11.05 -1.59 3.34
CA ASN A 167 -11.57 -1.58 4.70
C ASN A 167 -10.42 -1.83 5.70
N THR A 168 -10.27 -0.96 6.69
CA THR A 168 -9.24 -1.09 7.73
C THR A 168 -9.58 -2.17 8.76
N ASP A 169 -10.86 -2.49 8.93
CA ASP A 169 -11.36 -3.55 9.81
C ASP A 169 -11.31 -4.95 9.18
N ALA A 170 -11.01 -5.05 7.87
CA ALA A 170 -10.86 -6.33 7.16
C ALA A 170 -9.51 -7.01 7.47
N THR A 171 -9.22 -7.18 8.76
CA THR A 171 -7.94 -7.67 9.29
C THR A 171 -7.70 -9.16 9.06
N ASP A 172 -8.76 -9.91 8.70
CA ASP A 172 -8.69 -11.32 8.31
C ASP A 172 -8.77 -11.53 6.79
N VAL A 173 -8.52 -10.50 5.97
CA VAL A 173 -8.62 -10.58 4.51
C VAL A 173 -7.34 -10.08 3.82
N PHE A 174 -6.79 -10.90 2.93
CA PHE A 174 -5.78 -10.47 1.97
C PHE A 174 -6.44 -9.97 0.69
N LEU A 175 -6.16 -8.71 0.36
CA LEU A 175 -6.46 -8.11 -0.93
C LEU A 175 -5.21 -8.17 -1.82
N THR A 176 -5.33 -8.86 -2.95
CA THR A 176 -4.28 -8.96 -3.97
C THR A 176 -4.76 -8.31 -5.25
N VAL A 177 -4.03 -7.32 -5.74
CA VAL A 177 -4.25 -6.79 -7.09
C VAL A 177 -3.60 -7.74 -8.07
N GLU A 178 -4.36 -8.22 -9.04
CA GLU A 178 -3.85 -9.08 -10.10
C GLU A 178 -4.07 -8.41 -11.45
N TYR A 179 -3.13 -8.60 -12.37
CA TYR A 179 -3.24 -8.10 -13.73
C TYR A 179 -3.18 -9.24 -14.74
N SER A 180 -3.76 -8.99 -15.91
CA SER A 180 -3.78 -9.92 -17.03
C SER A 180 -3.63 -9.18 -18.35
N HIS A 181 -3.05 -9.87 -19.34
CA HIS A 181 -3.02 -9.39 -20.73
C HIS A 181 -4.10 -10.02 -21.60
N ASP A 182 -4.74 -11.11 -21.15
CA ASP A 182 -5.63 -11.95 -21.95
C ASP A 182 -6.94 -12.33 -21.22
N MET A 183 -7.15 -11.83 -19.99
CA MET A 183 -8.23 -12.17 -19.07
C MET A 183 -8.28 -13.64 -18.64
N ARG A 184 -7.24 -14.43 -18.94
CA ARG A 184 -7.16 -15.86 -18.63
C ARG A 184 -6.05 -16.15 -17.64
N SER A 185 -4.87 -15.59 -17.90
CA SER A 185 -3.68 -15.75 -17.07
C SER A 185 -3.52 -14.50 -16.21
N TRP A 186 -3.48 -14.69 -14.90
CA TRP A 186 -3.44 -13.60 -13.93
C TRP A 186 -2.14 -13.65 -13.13
N THR A 187 -1.50 -12.49 -12.98
CA THR A 187 -0.27 -12.32 -12.22
C THR A 187 -0.53 -11.36 -11.06
N ALA A 188 -0.17 -11.76 -9.84
CA ALA A 188 -0.27 -10.89 -8.68
C ALA A 188 0.76 -9.76 -8.76
N LEU A 189 0.33 -8.53 -8.44
CA LEU A 189 1.23 -7.44 -8.10
C LEU A 189 1.64 -7.59 -6.63
N PRO A 190 2.94 -7.49 -6.31
CA PRO A 190 3.39 -7.37 -4.93
C PRO A 190 2.70 -6.19 -4.22
N ALA A 191 2.42 -6.32 -2.93
CA ALA A 191 1.77 -5.25 -2.16
C ALA A 191 2.66 -4.00 -2.02
N ASP A 192 3.97 -4.15 -2.17
CA ASP A 192 4.99 -3.11 -2.18
C ASP A 192 5.39 -2.65 -3.61
N ASP A 193 4.62 -3.05 -4.64
CA ASP A 193 4.85 -2.59 -6.01
C ASP A 193 4.73 -1.06 -6.09
N PRO A 194 5.68 -0.35 -6.72
CA PRO A 194 5.66 1.12 -6.79
C PRO A 194 4.46 1.68 -7.57
N GLY A 195 3.76 0.85 -8.34
CA GLY A 195 2.50 1.19 -9.00
C GLY A 195 1.29 1.17 -8.06
N ILE A 196 1.42 0.65 -6.84
CA ILE A 196 0.36 0.66 -5.82
C ILE A 196 0.67 1.76 -4.80
N SER A 197 -0.29 2.66 -4.58
CA SER A 197 -0.14 3.76 -3.64
C SER A 197 -1.44 4.04 -2.89
N VAL A 198 -1.33 4.83 -1.81
CA VAL A 198 -2.49 5.38 -1.10
C VAL A 198 -2.79 6.75 -1.69
N ALA A 199 -3.95 6.88 -2.34
CA ALA A 199 -4.42 8.14 -2.90
C ALA A 199 -5.04 9.05 -1.85
N ASP A 200 -5.81 8.47 -0.94
CA ASP A 200 -6.38 9.15 0.22
C ASP A 200 -6.36 8.17 1.42
N PRO A 201 -5.66 8.50 2.51
CA PRO A 201 -5.58 7.59 3.65
C PRO A 201 -6.80 7.62 4.58
N ASP A 202 -7.76 8.54 4.38
CA ASP A 202 -9.00 8.58 5.15
C ASP A 202 -10.12 9.28 4.33
N PRO A 203 -10.60 8.65 3.25
CA PRO A 203 -11.56 9.25 2.33
C PRO A 203 -12.92 9.56 2.98
N PHE A 204 -13.23 8.96 4.13
CA PHE A 204 -14.48 9.16 4.85
C PHE A 204 -14.32 10.03 6.12
N GLY A 205 -13.09 10.27 6.60
CA GLY A 205 -12.82 11.08 7.78
C GLY A 205 -13.06 10.36 9.11
N ASP A 206 -13.25 9.04 9.08
CA ASP A 206 -13.56 8.20 10.24
C ASP A 206 -12.58 7.02 10.42
N GLY A 207 -11.60 6.88 9.52
CA GLY A 207 -10.60 5.81 9.55
C GLY A 207 -11.10 4.42 9.15
N SER A 208 -12.35 4.29 8.67
CA SER A 208 -12.95 3.00 8.28
C SER A 208 -12.42 2.45 6.95
N ALA A 209 -11.80 3.30 6.13
CA ALA A 209 -11.26 2.89 4.84
C ALA A 209 -10.02 3.69 4.46
N ILE A 210 -9.25 3.14 3.53
CA ILE A 210 -8.22 3.86 2.78
C ILE A 210 -8.54 3.76 1.28
N LEU A 211 -8.31 4.83 0.52
CA LEU A 211 -8.42 4.82 -0.93
C LEU A 211 -7.08 4.44 -1.56
N MET A 212 -7.04 3.26 -2.15
CA MET A 212 -5.89 2.74 -2.88
C MET A 212 -5.95 3.18 -4.35
N GLU A 213 -4.79 3.44 -4.93
CA GLU A 213 -4.62 3.68 -6.36
C GLU A 213 -3.60 2.70 -6.95
N VAL A 214 -3.95 2.14 -8.10
CA VAL A 214 -3.10 1.27 -8.91
C VAL A 214 -2.85 1.96 -10.23
N GLY A 215 -1.62 2.44 -10.39
CA GLY A 215 -1.13 2.99 -11.64
C GLY A 215 -0.97 1.92 -12.73
N PRO A 216 -0.73 2.34 -13.96
CA PRO A 216 -0.46 1.41 -15.05
C PRO A 216 0.85 0.65 -14.80
N ALA A 217 0.85 -0.67 -14.97
CA ALA A 217 2.10 -1.43 -14.94
C ALA A 217 3.07 -0.91 -16.03
N PRO A 218 4.38 -0.79 -15.75
CA PRO A 218 5.33 -0.19 -16.67
C PRO A 218 5.36 -0.86 -18.06
N GLY A 219 5.26 -0.04 -19.11
CA GLY A 219 5.67 -0.44 -20.46
C GLY A 219 4.65 -1.20 -21.33
N LYS A 220 3.35 -1.20 -21.00
CA LYS A 220 2.31 -1.87 -21.84
C LYS A 220 1.02 -1.05 -21.99
N SER A 221 0.40 -1.15 -23.16
CA SER A 221 -0.74 -0.33 -23.59
C SER A 221 -2.13 -0.94 -23.35
N ARG A 222 -2.21 -2.22 -22.94
CA ARG A 222 -3.47 -2.91 -22.58
C ARG A 222 -3.24 -3.87 -21.42
N LEU A 223 -3.94 -3.63 -20.32
CA LEU A 223 -3.88 -4.39 -19.09
C LEU A 223 -5.31 -4.50 -18.54
N PHE A 224 -5.67 -5.69 -18.07
CA PHE A 224 -6.86 -5.92 -17.27
C PHE A 224 -6.43 -6.06 -15.82
N TYR A 225 -7.18 -5.48 -14.90
CA TYR A 225 -6.96 -5.63 -13.46
C TYR A 225 -8.15 -6.33 -12.84
N ARG A 226 -7.89 -7.09 -11.78
CA ARG A 226 -8.91 -7.56 -10.84
C ARG A 226 -8.37 -7.47 -9.42
N LEU A 227 -9.29 -7.35 -8.48
CA LEU A 227 -8.98 -7.45 -7.07
C LEU A 227 -9.42 -8.83 -6.58
N ARG A 228 -8.51 -9.56 -5.94
CA ARG A 228 -8.79 -10.85 -5.31
C ARG A 228 -8.81 -10.69 -3.80
N ALA A 229 -9.92 -11.06 -3.17
CA ALA A 229 -10.05 -11.14 -1.73
C ALA A 229 -9.91 -12.60 -1.27
N GLU A 230 -9.09 -12.84 -0.26
CA GLU A 230 -8.85 -14.16 0.30
C GLU A 230 -8.89 -14.07 1.84
N ARG A 231 -9.73 -14.88 2.48
CA ARG A 231 -9.76 -14.93 3.94
C ARG A 231 -8.51 -15.63 4.47
N LEU A 232 -7.96 -15.10 5.55
CA LEU A 232 -7.05 -15.82 6.42
C LEU A 232 -7.80 -17.02 6.99
N GLY A 233 -7.40 -18.23 6.57
CA GLY A 233 -7.93 -19.46 7.15
C GLY A 233 -7.53 -19.54 8.62
N LEU A 234 -8.52 -19.66 9.50
CA LEU A 234 -8.34 -20.06 10.90
C LEU A 234 -8.71 -21.54 11.04
#